data_AF-D3DD06-F1
#
_entry.id   AF-D3DD06-F1
#
_cell.length_a   1.000
_cell.length_b   1.000
_cell.length_c   1.000
_cell.angle_alpha   90.00
_cell.angle_beta   90.00
_cell.angle_gamma   90.00
#
_symmetry.space_group_name_H-M   'P 1'
#
loop_
_entity.id
_entity.type
_entity.pdbx_description
1 polymer ?
#
loop_
_entity_poly.entity_id
_entity_poly.type
_entity_poly.pdbx_seq_one_letter_code
_entity_poly.pdbx_strand_id
1 'polypeptide(L)'
;MLYDPVILGTSLRLQRDDHGTVPARLGRADTVAFTQRLAFLAQSGALSANRRIDILRHVRTVLAAARWQGLTRPGEAAAGLPDDFTLVKEDVPAKDRVDRPGRALPAEILRQLCQGLPAVATVTTCQDARTAIELLIDIGRRPEEICDLPFDCLTRGGQGKYILIWNNINAAVPVGSCRSRTRPRA
;
A
#
# COMPACT_ATOMS: atom_id res chain seq x y z
N MET A 1 -6.75 6.51 -0.59
CA MET A 1 -5.40 6.64 -0.01
C MET A 1 -5.09 8.12 0.18
N LEU A 2 -5.32 8.68 1.36
CA LEU A 2 -4.83 10.03 1.67
C LEU A 2 -3.38 9.88 2.13
N TYR A 3 -2.43 10.03 1.21
CA TYR A 3 -1.04 10.31 1.54
C TYR A 3 -1.01 11.77 1.94
N ASP A 4 -0.99 12.06 3.23
CA ASP A 4 -1.13 13.43 3.71
C ASP A 4 0.22 13.93 4.26
N PRO A 5 1.07 14.56 3.44
CA PRO A 5 2.29 15.24 3.90
C PRO A 5 1.99 16.39 4.87
N VAL A 6 0.71 16.74 5.06
CA VAL A 6 0.23 17.74 6.02
C VAL A 6 0.62 17.40 7.46
N ILE A 7 0.87 16.14 7.82
CA ILE A 7 1.11 15.79 9.24
C ILE A 7 2.43 16.39 9.78
N LEU A 8 3.50 16.46 8.98
CA LEU A 8 4.74 17.13 9.42
C LEU A 8 4.50 18.64 9.59
N GLY A 9 3.90 19.30 8.60
CA GLY A 9 3.57 20.72 8.68
C GLY A 9 2.61 21.05 9.84
N THR A 10 1.67 20.17 10.13
CA THR A 10 0.77 20.30 11.29
C THR A 10 1.53 20.12 12.61
N SER A 11 2.52 19.23 12.67
CA SER A 11 3.40 19.13 13.85
C SER A 11 4.17 20.41 14.07
N LEU A 12 4.78 20.98 13.01
CA LEU A 12 5.53 22.24 13.08
C LEU A 12 4.63 23.40 13.53
N ARG A 13 3.42 23.52 12.98
CA ARG A 13 2.41 24.52 13.39
C ARG A 13 2.07 24.46 14.88
N LEU A 14 2.10 23.27 15.46
CA LEU A 14 1.72 23.06 16.87
C LEU A 14 2.89 23.18 17.84
N GLN A 15 4.13 23.00 17.36
CA GLN A 15 5.33 22.93 18.19
C GLN A 15 6.19 24.19 18.10
N ARG A 16 5.98 25.03 17.09
CA ARG A 16 6.76 26.24 16.84
C ARG A 16 5.87 27.45 16.63
N ASP A 17 6.33 28.61 17.12
CA ASP A 17 5.69 29.90 16.92
C ASP A 17 5.75 30.37 15.47
N ASP A 18 6.86 30.08 14.77
CA ASP A 18 7.02 30.41 13.34
C ASP A 18 6.30 29.43 12.42
N HIS A 19 5.62 28.42 12.98
CA HIS A 19 4.86 27.41 12.27
C HIS A 19 5.64 26.66 11.17
N GLY A 20 6.98 26.69 11.22
CA GLY A 20 7.86 26.13 10.19
C GLY A 20 7.96 26.96 8.90
N THR A 21 7.55 28.22 8.92
CA THR A 21 7.64 29.15 7.78
C THR A 21 9.04 29.70 7.54
N VAL A 22 9.98 29.49 8.48
CA VAL A 22 11.38 29.90 8.37
C VAL A 22 12.27 28.65 8.27
N PRO A 23 12.55 28.13 7.04
CA PRO A 23 13.24 26.86 6.85
C PRO A 23 14.60 26.78 7.58
N ALA A 24 15.37 27.87 7.57
CA ALA A 24 16.69 27.95 8.19
C ALA A 24 16.71 27.75 9.72
N ARG A 25 15.55 27.85 10.38
CA ARG A 25 15.41 27.60 11.83
C ARG A 25 14.91 26.21 12.16
N LEU A 26 14.62 25.39 11.15
CA LEU A 26 14.26 23.99 11.33
C LEU A 26 15.52 23.17 11.56
N GLY A 27 15.43 22.14 12.40
CA GLY A 27 16.57 21.28 12.65
C GLY A 27 16.19 19.96 13.28
N ARG A 28 17.20 19.25 13.81
CA ARG A 28 17.01 17.92 14.38
C ARG A 28 15.93 17.89 15.47
N ALA A 29 15.87 18.91 16.33
CA ALA A 29 14.89 18.98 17.42
C ALA A 29 13.44 18.89 16.93
N ASP A 30 13.12 19.52 15.79
CA ASP A 30 11.76 19.52 15.23
C ASP A 30 11.39 18.13 14.70
N THR A 31 12.33 17.43 14.07
CA THR A 31 12.11 16.05 13.60
C THR A 31 11.90 15.07 14.76
N VAL A 32 12.62 15.28 15.87
CA VAL A 32 12.45 14.51 17.11
C VAL A 32 11.08 14.80 17.72
N ALA A 33 10.69 16.06 17.85
CA ALA A 33 9.39 16.45 18.37
C ALA A 33 8.24 15.87 17.51
N PHE A 34 8.40 15.83 16.18
CA PHE A 34 7.47 15.19 15.26
C PHE A 34 7.36 13.67 15.50
N THR A 35 8.49 12.95 15.58
CA THR A 35 8.48 11.49 15.81
C THR A 35 7.86 11.12 17.17
N GLN A 36 8.12 11.92 18.20
CA GLN A 36 7.52 11.77 19.54
C GLN A 36 6.01 11.99 19.49
N ARG A 37 5.54 13.03 18.78
CA ARG A 37 4.11 13.26 18.57
C ARG A 37 3.43 12.07 17.90
N LEU A 38 4.04 11.50 16.85
CA LEU A 38 3.49 10.31 16.20
C LEU A 38 3.50 9.10 17.11
N ALA A 39 4.50 8.96 17.99
CA ALA A 39 4.52 7.92 19.01
C ALA A 39 3.35 8.06 19.98
N PHE A 40 3.10 9.27 20.48
CA PHE A 40 1.97 9.57 21.36
C PHE A 40 0.63 9.25 20.69
N LEU A 41 0.41 9.70 19.45
CA LEU A 41 -0.82 9.41 18.70
C LEU A 41 -1.02 7.90 18.47
N ALA A 42 0.06 7.16 18.28
CA ALA A 42 -0.01 5.71 18.13
C ALA A 42 -0.38 5.00 19.44
N GLN A 43 0.20 5.46 20.56
CA GLN A 43 -0.08 4.92 21.89
C GLN A 43 -1.50 5.24 22.36
N SER A 44 -2.03 6.43 22.02
CA SER A 44 -3.40 6.82 22.36
C SER A 44 -4.48 6.20 21.46
N GLY A 45 -4.09 5.41 20.45
CA GLY A 45 -5.01 4.78 19.50
C GLY A 45 -5.57 5.72 18.42
N ALA A 46 -5.20 7.00 18.43
CA ALA A 46 -5.57 7.96 17.38
C ALA A 46 -4.88 7.66 16.03
N LEU A 47 -3.80 6.88 16.05
CA LEU A 47 -3.04 6.46 14.89
C LEU A 47 -2.69 4.97 15.03
N SER A 48 -2.77 4.18 13.95
CA SER A 48 -2.28 2.80 14.02
C SER A 48 -0.74 2.76 13.96
N ALA A 49 -0.13 1.74 14.58
CA ALA A 49 1.33 1.55 14.56
C ALA A 49 1.88 1.43 13.12
N ASN A 50 1.16 0.70 12.25
CA ASN A 50 1.51 0.62 10.83
C ASN A 50 1.46 1.99 10.14
N ARG A 51 0.41 2.77 10.41
CA ARG A 51 0.27 4.09 9.81
C ARG A 51 1.36 5.06 10.29
N ARG A 52 1.77 5.00 11.55
CA ARG A 52 2.93 5.73 12.08
C ARG A 52 4.19 5.42 11.27
N ILE A 53 4.48 4.14 11.03
CA ILE A 53 5.65 3.71 10.25
C ILE A 53 5.57 4.24 8.81
N ASP A 54 4.41 4.13 8.16
CA ASP A 54 4.23 4.60 6.79
C ASP A 54 4.42 6.11 6.66
N ILE A 55 3.91 6.90 7.61
CA ILE A 55 4.12 8.36 7.66
C ILE A 55 5.61 8.69 7.80
N LEU A 56 6.30 8.04 8.75
CA LEU A 56 7.73 8.29 8.99
C LEU A 56 8.60 7.93 7.78
N ARG A 57 8.32 6.79 7.13
CA ARG A 57 8.99 6.40 5.89
C ARG A 57 8.74 7.41 4.78
N HIS A 58 7.49 7.85 4.61
CA HIS A 58 7.14 8.80 3.57
C HIS A 58 7.85 10.14 3.76
N VAL A 59 7.79 10.73 4.96
CA VAL A 59 8.48 11.98 5.28
C VAL A 59 9.98 11.86 5.05
N ARG A 60 10.60 10.75 5.50
CA ARG A 60 12.01 10.48 5.22
C ARG A 60 12.32 10.47 3.73
N THR A 61 11.50 9.78 2.93
CA THR A 61 11.66 9.72 1.47
C THR A 61 11.56 11.09 0.83
N VAL A 62 10.56 11.90 1.23
CA VAL A 62 10.38 13.25 0.69
C VAL A 62 11.57 14.16 1.01
N LEU A 63 12.04 14.17 2.27
CA LEU A 63 13.17 14.99 2.69
C LEU A 63 14.49 14.56 2.02
N ALA A 64 14.68 13.26 1.79
CA ALA A 64 15.83 12.74 1.07
C ALA A 64 15.76 13.06 -0.43
N ALA A 65 14.59 12.88 -1.05
CA ALA A 65 14.37 13.18 -2.46
C ALA A 65 14.55 14.66 -2.77
N ALA A 66 14.03 15.55 -1.91
CA ALA A 66 14.22 16.99 -2.08
C ALA A 66 15.71 17.38 -2.13
N ARG A 67 16.54 16.79 -1.27
CA ARG A 67 17.99 17.00 -1.30
C ARG A 67 18.64 16.41 -2.54
N TRP A 68 18.31 15.17 -2.88
CA TRP A 68 18.87 14.49 -4.05
C TRP A 68 18.55 15.21 -5.36
N GLN A 69 17.36 15.82 -5.47
CA GLN A 69 16.93 16.62 -6.61
C GLN A 69 17.47 18.07 -6.58
N GLY A 70 18.19 18.47 -5.52
CA GLY A 70 18.73 19.82 -5.39
C GLY A 70 17.72 20.89 -4.98
N LEU A 71 16.52 20.52 -4.50
CA LEU A 71 15.48 21.46 -4.11
C LEU A 71 15.86 22.32 -2.88
N THR A 72 16.93 21.96 -2.16
CA THR A 72 17.46 22.75 -1.03
C THR A 72 18.42 23.86 -1.46
N ARG A 73 18.76 23.95 -2.76
CA ARG A 73 19.62 25.00 -3.30
C ARG A 73 18.94 26.38 -3.21
N PRO A 74 19.72 27.49 -3.17
CA PRO A 74 19.15 28.83 -3.20
C PRO A 74 18.23 29.03 -4.41
N GLY A 75 17.02 29.56 -4.17
CA GLY A 75 16.02 29.82 -5.20
C GLY A 75 15.04 28.65 -5.49
N GLU A 76 15.28 27.47 -4.92
CA GLU A 76 14.41 26.30 -5.09
C GLU A 76 13.36 26.16 -3.98
N ALA A 77 12.41 25.25 -4.17
CA ALA A 77 11.23 25.09 -3.31
C ALA A 77 11.53 24.75 -1.83
N ALA A 78 12.70 24.19 -1.52
CA ALA A 78 13.14 23.87 -0.16
C ALA A 78 14.41 24.65 0.24
N ALA A 79 14.65 25.81 -0.40
CA ALA A 79 15.82 26.65 -0.12
C ALA A 79 15.93 27.00 1.38
N GLY A 80 17.15 26.92 1.89
CA GLY A 80 17.45 27.24 3.29
C GLY A 80 17.09 26.15 4.29
N LEU A 81 16.61 24.98 3.86
CA LEU A 81 16.39 23.83 4.72
C LEU A 81 17.73 23.22 5.19
N PRO A 82 18.02 23.19 6.51
CA PRO A 82 19.27 22.66 7.03
C PRO A 82 19.42 21.14 6.84
N ASP A 83 20.66 20.65 6.77
CA ASP A 83 20.94 19.22 6.54
C ASP A 83 20.48 18.32 7.69
N ASP A 84 20.46 18.84 8.91
CA ASP A 84 20.04 18.12 10.12
C ASP A 84 18.51 18.05 10.29
N PHE A 85 17.73 18.81 9.50
CA PHE A 85 16.29 18.63 9.37
C PHE A 85 15.97 17.43 8.46
N THR A 86 16.26 16.24 8.95
CA THR A 86 16.08 14.98 8.23
C THR A 86 15.62 13.87 9.17
N LEU A 87 15.02 12.82 8.61
CA LEU A 87 14.73 11.58 9.34
C LEU A 87 15.75 10.52 8.95
N VAL A 88 16.43 9.96 9.94
CA VAL A 88 17.37 8.86 9.72
C VAL A 88 16.64 7.50 9.79
N LYS A 89 17.36 6.41 9.51
CA LYS A 89 16.77 5.07 9.54
C LYS A 89 16.27 4.71 10.94
N GLU A 90 17.01 5.15 11.96
CA GLU A 90 16.79 4.90 13.37
C GLU A 90 15.53 5.60 13.90
N ASP A 91 15.09 6.68 13.24
CA ASP A 91 13.84 7.38 13.57
C ASP A 91 12.59 6.59 13.16
N VAL A 92 12.73 5.62 12.26
CA VAL A 92 11.64 4.81 11.74
C VAL A 92 11.61 3.48 12.50
N PRO A 93 10.55 3.21 13.29
CA PRO A 93 10.41 1.91 13.96
C PRO A 93 10.46 0.76 12.94
N ALA A 94 11.08 -0.34 13.35
CA ALA A 94 10.99 -1.58 12.58
C ALA A 94 9.50 -1.95 12.45
N LYS A 95 9.08 -2.29 11.23
CA LYS A 95 7.77 -2.88 11.04
C LYS A 95 7.89 -4.32 11.49
N ASP A 96 7.18 -4.69 12.56
CA ASP A 96 7.06 -6.08 12.95
C ASP A 96 6.65 -6.87 11.71
N ARG A 97 7.50 -7.81 11.30
CA ARG A 97 7.12 -8.74 10.27
C ARG A 97 5.99 -9.55 10.89
N VAL A 98 4.79 -9.42 10.34
CA VAL A 98 3.72 -10.34 10.69
C VAL A 98 4.14 -11.67 10.08
N ASP A 99 4.88 -12.47 10.85
CA ASP A 99 5.33 -13.81 10.46
C ASP A 99 4.17 -14.82 10.42
N ARG A 100 2.94 -14.36 10.67
CA ARG A 100 1.76 -15.16 10.42
C ARG A 100 1.52 -15.20 8.90
N PRO A 101 1.50 -16.38 8.27
CA PRO A 101 1.02 -16.49 6.91
C PRO A 101 -0.36 -15.85 6.81
N GLY A 102 -0.62 -15.14 5.71
CA GLY A 102 -1.94 -14.57 5.46
C GLY A 102 -3.00 -15.66 5.67
N ARG A 103 -3.96 -15.41 6.57
CA ARG A 103 -5.00 -16.40 6.85
C ARG A 103 -5.90 -16.49 5.63
N ALA A 104 -5.91 -17.65 4.99
CA ALA A 104 -6.92 -17.96 3.99
C ALA A 104 -8.31 -17.88 4.63
N LEU A 105 -9.28 -17.39 3.87
CA LEU A 105 -10.68 -17.46 4.28
C LEU A 105 -11.10 -18.92 4.41
N PRO A 106 -11.92 -19.28 5.42
CA PRO A 106 -12.51 -20.61 5.49
C PRO A 106 -13.26 -20.94 4.20
N ALA A 107 -13.20 -22.20 3.77
CA ALA A 107 -13.80 -22.64 2.50
C ALA A 107 -15.29 -22.29 2.39
N GLU A 108 -16.01 -22.36 3.51
CA GLU A 108 -17.42 -21.99 3.58
C GLU A 108 -17.68 -20.50 3.30
N ILE A 109 -16.84 -19.61 3.84
CA ILE A 109 -16.93 -18.17 3.57
C ILE A 109 -16.61 -17.90 2.10
N LEU A 110 -15.55 -18.53 1.57
CA LEU A 110 -15.19 -18.38 0.16
C LEU A 110 -16.31 -18.89 -0.77
N ARG A 111 -16.98 -19.99 -0.40
CA ARG A 111 -18.14 -20.53 -1.12
C ARG A 111 -19.29 -19.53 -1.15
N GLN A 112 -19.66 -18.96 0.01
CA GLN A 112 -20.71 -17.95 0.11
C GLN A 112 -20.37 -16.71 -0.73
N LEU A 113 -19.12 -16.25 -0.68
CA LEU A 113 -18.65 -15.14 -1.52
C LEU A 113 -18.74 -15.48 -3.02
N CYS A 114 -18.28 -16.65 -3.46
CA CYS A 114 -18.42 -17.08 -4.86
C CYS A 114 -19.90 -17.19 -5.30
N GLN A 115 -20.81 -17.57 -4.40
CA GLN A 115 -22.26 -17.61 -4.69
C GLN A 115 -22.84 -16.20 -4.88
N GLY A 116 -22.30 -15.18 -4.22
CA GLY A 116 -22.71 -13.79 -4.34
C GLY A 116 -22.12 -13.04 -5.55
N LEU A 117 -21.07 -13.56 -6.19
CA LEU A 117 -20.39 -12.90 -7.32
C LEU A 117 -21.29 -12.48 -8.49
N PRO A 118 -22.38 -13.20 -8.84
CA PRO A 118 -23.31 -12.73 -9.87
C PRO A 118 -23.91 -11.36 -9.57
N ALA A 119 -24.11 -11.01 -8.30
CA ALA A 119 -24.63 -9.70 -7.90
C ALA A 119 -23.61 -8.56 -8.09
N VAL A 120 -22.32 -8.86 -8.21
CA VAL A 120 -21.29 -7.84 -8.47
C VAL A 120 -21.55 -7.18 -9.82
N ALA A 121 -21.91 -7.96 -10.84
CA ALA A 121 -22.22 -7.46 -12.17
C ALA A 121 -23.44 -6.53 -12.21
N THR A 122 -24.30 -6.56 -11.19
CA THR A 122 -25.48 -5.69 -11.09
C THR A 122 -25.23 -4.40 -10.33
N VAL A 123 -24.21 -4.35 -9.47
CA VAL A 123 -23.93 -3.18 -8.60
C VAL A 123 -22.72 -2.36 -9.05
N THR A 124 -21.94 -2.85 -10.03
CA THR A 124 -20.76 -2.16 -10.55
C THR A 124 -20.95 -1.78 -12.01
N THR A 125 -20.30 -0.69 -12.43
CA THR A 125 -20.24 -0.25 -13.83
C THR A 125 -19.20 -1.02 -14.65
N CYS A 126 -18.29 -1.76 -14.00
CA CYS A 126 -17.24 -2.52 -14.66
C CYS A 126 -17.73 -3.93 -15.05
N GLN A 127 -17.94 -4.15 -16.35
CA GLN A 127 -18.46 -5.42 -16.88
C GLN A 127 -17.55 -6.62 -16.55
N ASP A 128 -16.24 -6.38 -16.40
CA ASP A 128 -15.24 -7.42 -16.13
C ASP A 128 -14.92 -7.60 -14.64
N ALA A 129 -15.52 -6.81 -13.75
CA ALA A 129 -15.22 -6.86 -12.31
C ALA A 129 -15.43 -8.26 -11.72
N ARG A 130 -16.49 -8.95 -12.15
CA ARG A 130 -16.75 -10.33 -11.73
C ARG A 130 -15.61 -11.26 -12.18
N THR A 131 -15.21 -11.19 -13.45
CA THR A 131 -14.15 -12.03 -14.01
C THR A 131 -12.82 -11.76 -13.30
N ALA A 132 -12.49 -10.50 -13.04
CA ALA A 132 -11.29 -10.11 -12.29
C ALA A 132 -11.29 -10.68 -10.87
N ILE A 133 -12.43 -10.65 -10.16
CA ILE A 133 -12.53 -11.23 -8.82
C ILE A 133 -12.42 -12.76 -8.86
N GLU A 134 -13.04 -13.43 -9.84
CA GLU A 134 -12.91 -14.88 -10.03
C GLU A 134 -11.43 -15.26 -10.26
N LEU A 135 -10.70 -14.49 -11.08
CA LEU A 135 -9.26 -14.66 -11.27
C LEU A 135 -8.51 -14.49 -9.94
N LEU A 136 -8.72 -13.39 -9.22
CA LEU A 136 -8.07 -13.13 -7.92
C LEU A 136 -8.24 -14.28 -6.92
N ILE A 137 -9.44 -14.86 -6.86
CA ILE A 137 -9.75 -16.03 -6.01
C ILE A 137 -8.98 -17.27 -6.45
N ASP A 138 -8.93 -17.53 -7.77
CA ASP A 138 -8.36 -18.77 -8.31
C ASP A 138 -6.83 -18.78 -8.28
N ILE A 139 -6.18 -17.63 -8.50
CA ILE A 139 -4.73 -17.56 -8.65
C ILE A 139 -3.99 -16.92 -7.47
N GLY A 140 -4.72 -16.27 -6.55
CA GLY A 140 -4.15 -15.66 -5.34
C GLY A 140 -3.16 -14.52 -5.63
N ARG A 141 -3.32 -13.84 -6.77
CA ARG A 141 -2.46 -12.72 -7.20
C ARG A 141 -3.00 -11.39 -6.70
N ARG A 142 -2.19 -10.35 -6.83
CA ARG A 142 -2.57 -9.01 -6.39
C ARG A 142 -3.51 -8.35 -7.40
N PRO A 143 -4.44 -7.48 -6.96
CA PRO A 143 -5.31 -6.73 -7.87
C PRO A 143 -4.56 -5.99 -8.98
N GLU A 144 -3.44 -5.34 -8.65
CA GLU A 144 -2.62 -4.62 -9.63
C GLU A 144 -2.06 -5.56 -10.71
N GLU A 145 -1.65 -6.78 -10.34
CA GLU A 145 -1.12 -7.77 -11.29
C GLU A 145 -2.20 -8.25 -12.27
N ILE A 146 -3.46 -8.31 -11.84
CA ILE A 146 -4.59 -8.68 -12.71
C ILE A 146 -4.95 -7.54 -13.66
N CYS A 147 -4.94 -6.30 -13.18
CA CYS A 147 -5.26 -5.13 -13.99
C CYS A 147 -4.24 -4.88 -15.11
N ASP A 148 -2.98 -5.26 -14.89
CA ASP A 148 -1.89 -5.07 -15.85
C ASP A 148 -1.68 -6.29 -16.80
N LEU A 149 -2.63 -7.24 -16.83
CA LEU A 149 -2.50 -8.42 -17.68
C LEU A 149 -2.54 -8.06 -19.18
N PRO A 150 -1.57 -8.56 -19.98
CA PRO A 150 -1.59 -8.36 -21.42
C PRO A 150 -2.69 -9.20 -22.07
N PHE A 151 -3.16 -8.79 -23.25
CA PHE A 151 -4.27 -9.46 -23.95
C PHE A 151 -3.96 -10.92 -24.30
N ASP A 152 -2.69 -11.26 -24.54
CA ASP A 152 -2.19 -12.59 -24.87
C ASP A 152 -1.70 -13.39 -23.64
N CYS A 153 -2.15 -13.03 -22.44
CA CYS A 153 -1.74 -13.68 -21.18
C CYS A 153 -2.31 -15.09 -20.94
N LEU A 154 -3.12 -15.65 -21.85
CA LEU A 154 -3.75 -16.96 -21.67
C LEU A 154 -3.28 -17.98 -22.71
N THR A 155 -2.93 -19.17 -22.25
CA THR A 155 -2.75 -20.34 -23.10
C THR A 155 -3.64 -21.49 -22.66
N ARG A 156 -3.77 -22.51 -23.51
CA ARG A 156 -4.52 -23.72 -23.18
C ARG A 156 -3.60 -24.72 -22.50
N GLY A 157 -3.99 -25.14 -21.30
CA GLY A 157 -3.41 -26.29 -20.63
C GLY A 157 -4.08 -27.60 -21.03
N GLY A 158 -3.57 -28.71 -20.50
CA GLY A 158 -4.24 -30.00 -20.58
C GLY A 158 -5.63 -29.97 -19.92
N GLN A 159 -6.53 -30.84 -20.37
CA GLN A 159 -7.91 -30.98 -19.84
C GLN A 159 -8.80 -29.74 -20.04
N GLY A 160 -8.54 -28.92 -21.06
CA GLY A 160 -9.41 -27.79 -21.44
C GLY A 160 -9.38 -26.58 -20.50
N LYS A 161 -8.44 -26.54 -19.55
CA LYS A 161 -8.24 -25.40 -18.63
C LYS A 161 -7.37 -24.32 -19.28
N TYR A 162 -7.62 -23.07 -18.91
CA TYR A 162 -6.74 -21.97 -19.27
C TYR A 162 -5.57 -21.88 -18.27
N ILE A 163 -4.39 -21.56 -18.78
CA ILE A 163 -3.18 -21.29 -18.00
C ILE A 163 -2.86 -19.82 -18.22
N LEU A 164 -2.68 -19.09 -17.11
CA LEU A 164 -2.19 -17.72 -17.15
C LEU A 164 -0.67 -17.74 -17.36
N ILE A 165 -0.22 -17.20 -18.49
CA ILE A 165 1.18 -16.94 -18.78
C ILE A 165 1.57 -15.65 -18.07
N TRP A 166 2.45 -15.78 -17.09
CA TRP A 166 2.99 -14.64 -16.36
C TRP A 166 4.52 -14.69 -16.38
N ASN A 167 5.16 -13.54 -16.53
CA ASN A 167 6.60 -13.38 -16.72
C ASN A 167 7.45 -13.55 -15.44
N ASN A 168 6.95 -14.22 -14.39
CA ASN A 168 7.82 -14.61 -13.26
C ASN A 168 8.42 -15.99 -13.53
N ILE A 169 9.74 -16.05 -13.45
CA ILE A 169 10.62 -17.19 -13.76
C ILE A 169 10.21 -18.56 -13.16
N ASN A 170 9.20 -18.70 -12.29
CA ASN A 170 8.75 -20.02 -11.80
C ASN A 170 7.27 -20.07 -11.31
N ALA A 171 6.25 -20.06 -12.19
CA ALA A 171 5.02 -20.86 -12.01
C ALA A 171 3.95 -20.59 -13.08
N ALA A 172 3.47 -21.65 -13.74
CA ALA A 172 2.19 -21.66 -14.43
C ALA A 172 1.07 -21.93 -13.41
N VAL A 173 0.05 -21.08 -13.33
CA VAL A 173 -1.09 -21.29 -12.41
C VAL A 173 -2.33 -21.70 -13.23
N PRO A 174 -2.90 -22.89 -12.98
CA PRO A 174 -4.15 -23.28 -13.62
C PRO A 174 -5.29 -22.36 -13.19
N VAL A 175 -6.01 -21.79 -14.16
CA VAL A 175 -7.24 -21.04 -13.88
C VAL A 175 -8.39 -22.04 -13.78
N GLY A 176 -9.01 -22.11 -12.60
CA GLY A 176 -10.04 -23.11 -12.30
C GLY A 176 -11.37 -22.44 -11.96
N SER A 177 -12.21 -22.17 -12.97
CA SER A 177 -13.47 -21.42 -12.81
C SER A 177 -14.26 -21.78 -11.54
N CYS A 178 -14.54 -20.77 -10.71
CA CYS A 178 -15.44 -20.90 -9.54
C CYS A 178 -16.83 -21.47 -9.93
N ARG A 179 -17.24 -21.37 -11.21
CA ARG A 179 -18.47 -21.97 -11.77
C ARG A 179 -18.54 -23.50 -11.68
N SER A 180 -17.40 -24.18 -11.57
CA SER A 180 -17.34 -25.65 -11.54
C SER A 180 -17.50 -26.25 -10.14
N ARG A 181 -17.41 -25.45 -9.08
CA ARG A 181 -17.48 -25.92 -7.68
C ARG A 181 -18.90 -26.05 -7.13
N THR A 182 -19.93 -25.78 -7.95
CA THR A 182 -21.35 -25.75 -7.55
C THR A 182 -22.20 -26.90 -8.08
N ARG A 183 -21.63 -27.97 -8.66
CA ARG A 183 -22.42 -29.19 -8.91
C ARG A 183 -22.49 -30.04 -7.64
N PRO A 184 -23.65 -30.15 -6.97
CA PRO A 184 -23.85 -31.24 -6.02
C PRO A 184 -23.71 -32.56 -6.79
N ARG A 185 -22.99 -33.53 -6.21
CA ARG A 185 -23.06 -34.91 -6.67
C ARG A 185 -24.49 -35.39 -6.40
N ALA A 186 -25.19 -35.76 -7.45
CA ALA A 186 -26.38 -36.60 -7.36
C ALA A 186 -25.97 -38.00 -6.89
#